data_AF-A0AAU2CPX7-F1
#
_entry.id   AF-A0AAU2CPX7-F1
#
_cell.length_a   1.000
_cell.length_b   1.000
_cell.length_c   1.000
_cell.angle_alpha   90.00
_cell.angle_beta   90.00
_cell.angle_gamma   90.00
#
_symmetry.space_group_name_H-M   'P 1'
#
loop_
_entity.id
_entity.type
_entity.pdbx_description
1 polymer ?
#
loop_
_entity_poly.entity_id
_entity_poly.type
_entity_poly.pdbx_seq_one_letter_code
_entity_poly.pdbx_strand_id
1 'polypeptide(L)'
;MTTKHTAGLTTELSPDRIERLDDEIIALLARRRAVAQELPGPARARARDRAFAETVRGITGRYRSELGGAGELVARAVMVLCDPSRES
;
A
#
# COMPACT_ATOMS: atom_id res chain seq x y z
N MET A 1 25.23 -41.03 -20.39
CA MET A 1 24.68 -39.86 -21.11
C MET A 1 23.19 -40.09 -21.22
N THR A 2 22.30 -39.23 -20.73
CA THR A 2 22.21 -37.80 -21.02
C THR A 2 21.55 -37.07 -19.84
N THR A 3 22.18 -35.99 -19.38
CA THR A 3 21.61 -35.01 -18.45
C THR A 3 20.63 -34.08 -19.18
N LYS A 4 19.74 -33.42 -18.41
CA LYS A 4 18.75 -32.36 -18.76
C LYS A 4 17.31 -32.89 -18.66
N HIS A 5 16.41 -32.36 -17.82
CA HIS A 5 16.21 -30.97 -17.45
C HIS A 5 15.71 -30.85 -15.99
N THR A 6 16.63 -30.57 -15.06
CA THR A 6 16.31 -29.89 -13.79
C THR A 6 16.53 -28.39 -13.98
N ALA A 7 16.10 -27.84 -15.12
CA ALA A 7 16.37 -26.45 -15.52
C ALA A 7 15.06 -25.66 -15.65
N GLY A 8 14.11 -25.89 -14.74
CA GLY A 8 12.79 -25.26 -14.78
C GLY A 8 12.22 -24.85 -13.42
N LEU A 9 12.97 -24.97 -12.33
CA LEU A 9 12.48 -24.65 -10.97
C LEU A 9 13.25 -23.53 -10.27
N THR A 10 14.19 -22.92 -10.98
CA THR A 10 14.84 -21.68 -10.58
C THR A 10 14.63 -20.68 -11.70
N THR A 11 13.40 -20.20 -11.89
CA THR A 11 13.26 -18.83 -12.36
C THR A 11 13.96 -18.01 -11.29
N GLU A 12 15.22 -17.66 -11.56
CA GLU A 12 16.13 -17.03 -10.62
C GLU A 12 15.40 -15.88 -9.92
N LEU A 13 15.35 -15.93 -8.59
CA LEU A 13 14.87 -14.83 -7.77
C LEU A 13 15.88 -13.68 -7.92
N SER A 14 15.78 -12.95 -9.03
CA SER A 14 16.61 -11.77 -9.33
C SER A 14 16.13 -10.58 -8.51
N PRO A 15 17.03 -9.71 -8.02
CA PRO A 15 16.69 -8.39 -7.50
C PRO A 15 15.74 -7.58 -8.40
N ASP A 16 15.82 -7.74 -9.73
CA ASP A 16 14.94 -7.07 -10.69
C ASP A 16 13.45 -7.43 -10.50
N ARG A 17 13.15 -8.55 -9.83
CA ARG A 17 11.77 -8.92 -9.49
C ARG A 17 11.26 -8.08 -8.32
N ILE A 18 12.12 -7.73 -7.36
CA ILE A 18 11.76 -6.86 -6.24
C ILE A 18 11.53 -5.44 -6.77
N GLU A 19 12.42 -4.93 -7.63
CA GLU A 19 12.27 -3.60 -8.23
C GLU A 19 10.96 -3.46 -9.01
N ARG A 20 10.59 -4.46 -9.82
CA ARG A 20 9.29 -4.47 -10.52
C ARG A 20 8.09 -4.51 -9.57
N LEU A 21 8.20 -5.21 -8.45
CA LEU A 21 7.15 -5.20 -7.43
C LEU A 21 7.03 -3.82 -6.77
N ASP A 22 8.16 -3.14 -6.53
CA ASP A 22 8.15 -1.77 -6.03
C ASP A 22 7.50 -0.80 -7.03
N ASP A 23 7.77 -0.94 -8.33
CA ASP A 23 7.08 -0.17 -9.38
C ASP A 23 5.56 -0.40 -9.36
N GLU A 24 5.12 -1.65 -9.22
CA GLU A 24 3.70 -2.01 -9.09
C GLU A 24 3.08 -1.39 -7.82
N ILE A 25 3.78 -1.44 -6.69
CA ILE A 25 3.36 -0.82 -5.43
C ILE A 25 3.23 0.69 -5.59
N ILE A 26 4.22 1.36 -6.21
CA ILE A 26 4.21 2.80 -6.46
C ILE A 26 3.02 3.18 -7.34
N ALA A 27 2.76 2.45 -8.42
CA ALA A 27 1.63 2.69 -9.31
C ALA A 27 0.28 2.53 -8.59
N LEU A 28 0.15 1.50 -7.74
CA LEU A 28 -1.04 1.29 -6.92
C LEU A 28 -1.25 2.41 -5.89
N LEU A 29 -0.18 2.89 -5.27
CA LEU A 29 -0.23 4.01 -4.32
C LEU A 29 -0.61 5.32 -5.00
N ALA A 30 -0.07 5.59 -6.19
CA ALA A 30 -0.43 6.76 -7.00
C ALA A 30 -1.93 6.73 -7.38
N ARG A 31 -2.43 5.57 -7.85
CA ARG A 31 -3.86 5.40 -8.12
C ARG A 31 -4.72 5.58 -6.88
N ARG A 32 -4.30 5.04 -5.73
CA ARG A 32 -5.00 5.22 -4.45
C ARG A 32 -5.06 6.70 -4.05
N ARG A 33 -3.98 7.46 -4.26
CA ARG A 33 -3.94 8.90 -4.00
C ARG A 33 -4.90 9.66 -4.91
N ALA A 34 -4.91 9.37 -6.21
CA ALA A 34 -5.82 10.00 -7.16
C ALA A 34 -7.30 9.79 -6.76
N VAL A 35 -7.68 8.55 -6.42
CA VAL A 35 -9.04 8.25 -5.93
C VAL A 35 -9.34 8.99 -4.62
N ALA A 36 -8.37 9.08 -3.71
CA ALA A 36 -8.56 9.81 -2.45
C ALA A 36 -8.72 11.33 -2.65
N GLN A 37 -8.14 11.91 -3.69
CA GLN A 37 -8.28 13.33 -4.05
C GLN A 37 -9.65 13.64 -4.66
N GLU A 38 -10.29 12.67 -5.30
CA GLU A 38 -11.67 12.79 -5.82
C GLU A 38 -12.72 12.75 -4.71
N LEU A 39 -12.38 12.21 -3.53
CA LEU A 39 -13.29 12.14 -2.40
C LEU A 39 -13.51 13.54 -1.80
N PRO A 40 -14.75 13.85 -1.37
CA PRO A 40 -15.01 15.12 -0.71
C PRO A 40 -14.14 15.25 0.53
N GLY A 41 -13.61 16.45 0.74
CA GLY A 41 -12.91 16.80 1.97
C GLY A 41 -13.78 16.48 3.19
N PRO A 42 -13.17 16.12 4.33
CA PRO A 42 -13.90 15.75 5.53
C PRO A 42 -14.82 16.91 5.97
N ALA A 43 -16.11 16.62 6.19
CA ALA A 43 -17.13 17.62 6.53
C ALA A 43 -16.89 18.34 7.88
N ARG A 44 -15.99 17.80 8.71
CA ARG A 44 -15.54 18.35 9.98
C ARG A 44 -14.02 18.16 10.08
N ALA A 45 -13.36 18.90 10.99
CA ALA A 45 -11.99 18.58 11.35
C ALA A 45 -11.88 17.07 11.66
N ARG A 46 -11.04 16.34 10.91
CA ARG A 46 -10.95 14.86 10.89
C ARG A 46 -10.91 14.21 12.28
N ALA A 47 -10.34 14.91 13.25
CA ALA A 47 -10.26 14.48 14.66
C ALA A 47 -11.63 14.30 15.35
N ARG A 48 -12.71 14.91 14.84
CA ARG A 48 -14.07 14.86 15.42
C ARG A 48 -15.06 14.04 14.59
N ASP A 49 -14.62 13.46 13.48
CA ASP A 49 -15.45 12.59 12.65
C ASP A 49 -15.27 11.12 13.07
N ARG A 50 -16.33 10.55 13.67
CA ARG A 50 -16.35 9.17 14.13
C ARG A 50 -16.25 8.16 12.98
N ALA A 51 -16.93 8.41 11.87
CA ALA A 51 -16.91 7.52 10.72
C ALA A 51 -15.52 7.50 10.06
N PHE A 52 -14.87 8.66 10.00
CA PHE A 52 -13.48 8.78 9.58
C PHE A 52 -12.54 8.00 10.51
N ALA A 53 -12.67 8.18 11.82
CA ALA A 53 -11.83 7.49 12.80
C ALA A 53 -12.02 5.95 12.77
N GLU A 54 -13.25 5.47 12.57
CA GLU A 54 -13.55 4.04 12.40
C GLU A 54 -12.96 3.50 11.10
N THR A 55 -13.06 4.26 10.00
CA THR A 55 -12.44 3.89 8.71
C THR A 55 -10.92 3.79 8.82
N VAL A 56 -10.27 4.79 9.45
CA VAL A 56 -8.82 4.78 9.69
C VAL A 56 -8.42 3.58 10.56
N ARG A 57 -9.14 3.30 11.65
CA ARG A 57 -8.88 2.11 12.48
C ARG A 57 -9.02 0.82 11.69
N GLY A 58 -10.06 0.69 10.86
CA GLY A 58 -10.27 -0.50 10.02
C GLY A 58 -9.17 -0.68 8.96
N ILE A 59 -8.70 0.40 8.34
CA ILE A 59 -7.57 0.35 7.40
C ILE A 59 -6.30 -0.07 8.14
N THR A 60 -5.93 0.60 9.22
CA THR A 60 -4.73 0.27 10.00
C THR A 60 -4.78 -1.17 10.53
N GLY A 61 -5.95 -1.64 10.98
CA GLY A 61 -6.16 -3.00 11.43
C GLY A 61 -5.89 -4.03 10.32
N ARG A 62 -6.36 -3.77 9.09
CA ARG A 62 -6.07 -4.63 7.94
C ARG A 62 -4.57 -4.69 7.64
N TYR A 63 -3.89 -3.56 7.53
CA TYR A 63 -2.44 -3.54 7.31
C TYR A 63 -1.68 -4.28 8.42
N ARG A 64 -2.09 -4.11 9.70
CA ARG A 64 -1.48 -4.83 10.82
C ARG A 64 -1.71 -6.34 10.73
N SER A 65 -2.90 -6.78 10.33
CA SER A 65 -3.22 -8.21 10.17
C SER A 65 -2.37 -8.86 9.08
N GLU A 66 -2.20 -8.18 7.94
CA GLU A 66 -1.50 -8.73 6.77
C GLU A 66 0.02 -8.59 6.86
N LEU A 67 0.53 -7.50 7.45
CA LEU A 67 1.96 -7.14 7.43
C LEU A 67 2.60 -7.15 8.85
N GLY A 68 1.86 -7.60 9.86
CA GLY A 68 2.33 -7.63 11.24
C GLY A 68 2.62 -6.24 11.82
N GLY A 69 3.62 -6.14 12.71
CA GLY A 69 3.97 -4.89 13.40
C GLY A 69 4.37 -3.74 12.47
N ALA A 70 4.99 -4.04 11.33
CA ALA A 70 5.34 -3.05 10.31
C ALA A 70 4.11 -2.50 9.57
N GLY A 71 2.99 -3.24 9.55
CA GLY A 71 1.77 -2.84 8.88
C GLY A 71 1.19 -1.52 9.39
N GLU A 72 1.33 -1.21 10.68
CA GLU A 72 0.88 0.07 11.19
C GLU A 72 1.67 1.25 10.62
N LEU A 73 2.99 1.09 10.44
CA LEU A 73 3.84 2.11 9.83
C LEU A 73 3.46 2.34 8.37
N VAL A 74 3.27 1.25 7.61
CA VAL A 74 2.84 1.33 6.21
C VAL A 74 1.47 2.00 6.11
N ALA A 75 0.51 1.62 6.95
CA ALA A 75 -0.82 2.24 6.96
C ALA A 75 -0.75 3.76 7.17
N ARG A 76 0.06 4.20 8.14
CA ARG A 76 0.27 5.63 8.42
C ARG A 76 0.90 6.35 7.24
N ALA A 77 1.95 5.78 6.64
CA ALA A 77 2.60 6.36 5.46
C ALA A 77 1.61 6.51 4.29
N VAL A 78 0.81 5.47 4.03
CA VAL A 78 -0.22 5.46 2.98
C VAL A 78 -1.32 6.50 3.23
N MET A 79 -1.75 6.67 4.49
CA MET A 79 -2.72 7.71 4.85
C MET A 79 -2.17 9.12 4.64
N VAL A 80 -0.91 9.35 5.03
CA VAL A 80 -0.22 10.63 4.86
C VAL A 80 0.02 10.96 3.38
N LEU A 81 0.37 9.95 2.57
CA LEU A 81 0.56 10.09 1.12
C LEU A 81 -0.75 10.47 0.41
N CYS A 82 -1.86 9.88 0.84
CA CYS A 82 -3.17 10.07 0.22
C CYS A 82 -4.00 11.20 0.86
N ASP A 83 -3.36 12.08 1.64
CA ASP A 83 -4.05 13.22 2.24
C ASP A 83 -4.42 14.24 1.15
N PRO A 84 -5.71 14.50 0.88
CA PRO A 84 -6.14 15.45 -0.14
C PRO A 84 -5.68 16.90 0.12
N SER A 85 -5.27 17.23 1.34
CA SER A 85 -4.76 18.57 1.68
C SER A 85 -3.26 18.76 1.41
N ARG A 86 -2.55 17.71 0.95
CA ARG A 86 -1.15 17.83 0.54
C ARG A 86 -1.07 18.08 -0.96
N GLU A 87 -0.68 19.30 -1.31
CA GLU A 87 -0.23 19.64 -2.66
C GLU A 87 1.00 18.76 -3.01
N SER A 88 1.02 18.25 -4.25
CA SER A 88 2.12 17.44 -4.79
C SER A 88 3.37 18.27 -5.01
#